data_AF-A0AAU1RRQ0-F1
#
_entry.id   AF-A0AAU1RRQ0-F1
#
_cell.length_a   1.000
_cell.length_b   1.000
_cell.length_c   1.000
_cell.angle_alpha   90.00
_cell.angle_beta   90.00
_cell.angle_gamma   90.00
#
_symmetry.space_group_name_H-M   'P 1'
#
loop_
_entity.id
_entity.type
_entity.pdbx_description
1 polymer ?
#
loop_
_entity_poly.entity_id
_entity_poly.type
_entity_poly.pdbx_seq_one_letter_code
_entity_poly.pdbx_strand_id
1 'polypeptide(L)'
;MSMTDGWRRPRRVPNARAQGPRTPIDSAKVGRSSVRRRARGMTHGEAVQALADAELDAHLDRRYEEAADHSVRRAAELAEWRRIGQLLAVTGGPYDPDDDAVVQEELAAEAAAAEARQAEQRAAARVAARADQLQSLRDRGTLEQTEPREGDEAARDELTRRAGSYVQPDVDAWLARALAAHRGHYADPAAREAAAGLLHPPVLAHAALLAALTQLVPGADVDQLPFAARLAAADSEAVGDLAAFLTHAVTTGSPA
;
A
#
# COMPACT_ATOMS: atom_id res chain seq x y z
N MET A 1 51.61 31.56 -20.79
CA MET A 1 50.77 30.98 -21.85
C MET A 1 49.97 29.86 -21.23
N SER A 2 48.67 30.07 -21.02
CA SER A 2 47.78 29.11 -20.37
C SER A 2 47.10 28.26 -21.45
N MET A 3 47.23 26.93 -21.37
CA MET A 3 46.44 25.97 -22.13
C MET A 3 45.32 25.44 -21.23
N THR A 4 44.09 25.77 -21.58
CA THR A 4 42.86 25.28 -20.95
C THR A 4 42.43 23.98 -21.60
N ASP A 5 42.53 22.86 -20.87
CA ASP A 5 41.91 21.60 -21.24
C ASP A 5 40.39 21.65 -21.03
N GLY A 6 39.64 21.66 -22.13
CA GLY A 6 38.18 21.58 -22.16
C GLY A 6 37.69 20.14 -22.02
N TRP A 7 37.52 19.67 -20.78
CA TRP A 7 36.80 18.42 -20.52
C TRP A 7 35.29 18.61 -20.72
N ARG A 8 34.75 18.02 -21.80
CA ARG A 8 33.30 17.85 -21.99
C ARG A 8 32.73 17.03 -20.83
N ARG A 9 31.80 17.61 -20.07
CA ARG A 9 30.97 16.86 -19.12
C ARG A 9 30.13 15.83 -19.90
N PRO A 10 30.15 14.54 -19.54
CA PRO A 10 29.22 13.58 -20.11
C PRO A 10 27.80 13.93 -19.65
N ARG A 11 26.87 14.00 -20.63
CA ARG A 11 25.42 14.11 -20.37
C ARG A 11 25.01 12.96 -19.44
N ARG A 12 24.52 13.29 -18.23
CA ARG A 12 23.81 12.33 -17.38
C ARG A 12 22.62 11.79 -18.15
N VAL A 13 22.71 10.54 -18.59
CA VAL A 13 21.56 9.78 -19.07
C VAL A 13 20.72 9.45 -17.83
N PRO A 14 19.42 9.78 -17.79
CA PRO A 14 18.56 9.40 -16.68
C PRO A 14 18.57 7.89 -16.52
N ASN A 15 18.82 7.43 -15.29
CA ASN A 15 18.92 6.02 -14.95
C ASN A 15 17.57 5.34 -15.23
N ALA A 16 17.51 4.45 -16.23
CA ALA A 16 16.29 3.75 -16.65
C ALA A 16 15.69 2.84 -15.54
N ARG A 17 16.41 2.62 -14.44
CA ARG A 17 15.97 1.87 -13.26
C ARG A 17 14.99 2.62 -12.35
N ALA A 18 14.66 3.88 -12.63
CA ALA A 18 13.68 4.65 -11.84
C ALA A 18 12.23 4.49 -12.30
N GLN A 19 11.96 3.76 -13.39
CA GLN A 19 10.60 3.43 -13.80
C GLN A 19 10.28 2.04 -13.23
N GLY A 20 9.39 1.99 -12.24
CA GLY A 20 8.81 0.73 -11.78
C GLY A 20 8.16 -0.04 -12.95
N PRO A 21 7.77 -1.31 -12.74
CA PRO A 21 7.13 -2.09 -13.80
C PRO A 21 5.95 -1.30 -14.37
N ARG A 22 5.99 -1.05 -15.68
CA ARG A 22 4.88 -0.41 -16.37
C ARG A 22 3.64 -1.26 -16.15
N THR A 23 2.53 -0.62 -15.81
CA THR A 23 1.24 -1.29 -15.76
C THR A 23 1.04 -2.02 -17.08
N PRO A 24 0.77 -3.34 -17.08
CA PRO A 24 0.46 -4.08 -18.29
C PRO A 24 -0.64 -3.37 -19.05
N ILE A 25 -0.47 -3.22 -20.36
CA ILE A 25 -1.48 -2.61 -21.22
C ILE A 25 -2.66 -3.56 -21.29
N ASP A 26 -3.86 -3.09 -20.95
CA ASP A 26 -5.09 -3.83 -21.19
C ASP A 26 -5.45 -3.75 -22.69
N SER A 27 -4.92 -4.71 -23.44
CA SER A 27 -5.13 -4.84 -24.89
C SER A 27 -6.61 -4.96 -25.26
N ALA A 28 -7.45 -5.58 -24.41
CA ALA A 28 -8.87 -5.71 -24.65
C ALA A 28 -9.58 -4.36 -24.53
N LYS A 29 -9.29 -3.60 -23.48
CA LYS A 29 -9.81 -2.24 -23.30
C LYS A 29 -9.39 -1.31 -24.44
N VAL A 30 -8.12 -1.34 -24.83
CA VAL A 30 -7.62 -0.55 -25.98
C VAL A 30 -8.42 -0.87 -27.25
N GLY A 31 -8.72 -2.14 -27.48
CA GLY A 31 -9.59 -2.59 -28.58
C GLY A 31 -11.00 -1.98 -28.49
N ARG A 32 -11.70 -2.18 -27.37
CA ARG A 32 -13.05 -1.61 -27.17
C ARG A 32 -13.08 -0.10 -27.36
N SER A 33 -12.15 0.64 -26.73
CA SER A 33 -12.07 2.10 -26.88
C SER A 33 -11.81 2.55 -28.32
N SER A 34 -11.01 1.78 -29.08
CA SER A 34 -10.78 2.05 -30.50
C SER A 34 -12.06 1.93 -31.33
N VAL A 35 -12.86 0.89 -31.07
CA VAL A 35 -14.15 0.68 -31.72
C VAL A 35 -15.13 1.79 -31.36
N ARG A 36 -15.32 2.09 -30.08
CA ARG A 36 -16.23 3.17 -29.62
C ARG A 36 -15.92 4.51 -30.27
N ARG A 37 -14.63 4.86 -30.37
CA ARG A 37 -14.18 6.09 -31.05
C ARG A 37 -14.52 6.09 -32.54
N ARG A 38 -14.36 4.95 -33.23
CA ARG A 38 -14.73 4.82 -34.65
C ARG A 38 -16.24 4.84 -34.86
N ALA A 39 -16.99 4.24 -33.95
CA ALA A 39 -18.42 4.12 -34.02
C ALA A 39 -19.16 5.44 -33.74
N ARG A 40 -18.51 6.43 -33.11
CA ARG A 40 -19.17 7.69 -32.73
C ARG A 40 -19.83 8.36 -33.94
N GLY A 41 -21.13 8.61 -33.83
CA GLY A 41 -21.97 9.18 -34.89
C GLY A 41 -22.54 8.16 -35.89
N MET A 42 -22.13 6.88 -35.85
CA MET A 42 -22.61 5.87 -36.78
C MET A 42 -24.04 5.44 -36.46
N THR A 43 -24.82 5.19 -37.51
CA THR A 43 -26.12 4.55 -37.47
C THR A 43 -25.99 3.02 -37.40
N HIS A 44 -27.09 2.31 -37.13
CA HIS A 44 -27.11 0.85 -37.06
C HIS A 44 -26.53 0.19 -38.34
N GLY A 45 -26.95 0.66 -39.52
CA GLY A 45 -26.48 0.09 -40.80
C GLY A 45 -24.98 0.26 -41.01
N GLU A 46 -24.44 1.42 -40.64
CA GLU A 46 -22.99 1.70 -40.72
C GLU A 46 -22.20 0.83 -39.73
N ALA A 47 -22.69 0.66 -38.50
CA ALA A 47 -22.05 -0.20 -37.50
C ALA A 47 -22.07 -1.69 -37.91
N VAL A 48 -23.15 -2.17 -38.53
CA VAL A 48 -23.24 -3.54 -39.06
C VAL A 48 -22.27 -3.75 -40.21
N GLN A 49 -22.15 -2.78 -41.12
CA GLN A 49 -21.18 -2.85 -42.21
C GLN A 49 -19.74 -2.85 -41.67
N ALA A 50 -19.42 -1.96 -40.72
CA ALA A 50 -18.11 -1.90 -40.09
C ALA A 50 -17.74 -3.19 -39.33
N LEU A 51 -18.72 -3.87 -38.73
CA LEU A 51 -18.51 -5.21 -38.15
C LEU A 51 -18.16 -6.24 -39.24
N ALA A 52 -18.90 -6.26 -40.35
CA ALA A 52 -18.66 -7.19 -41.45
C ALA A 52 -17.25 -6.99 -42.05
N ASP A 53 -16.85 -5.73 -42.25
CA ASP A 53 -15.51 -5.37 -42.71
C ASP A 53 -14.44 -5.84 -41.71
N ALA A 54 -14.63 -5.60 -40.41
CA ALA A 54 -13.71 -6.03 -39.36
C ALA A 54 -13.60 -7.57 -39.25
N GLU A 55 -14.69 -8.29 -39.46
CA GLU A 55 -14.72 -9.76 -39.50
C GLU A 55 -13.97 -10.30 -40.73
N LEU A 56 -14.14 -9.65 -41.89
CA LEU A 56 -13.41 -9.98 -43.11
C LEU A 56 -11.90 -9.76 -42.92
N ASP A 57 -11.49 -8.59 -42.41
CA ASP A 57 -10.10 -8.31 -42.06
C ASP A 57 -9.56 -9.38 -41.09
N ALA A 58 -10.37 -9.78 -40.09
CA ALA A 58 -10.03 -10.85 -39.15
C ALA A 58 -9.86 -12.22 -39.77
N HIS A 59 -10.57 -12.49 -40.84
CA HIS A 59 -10.40 -13.72 -41.59
C HIS A 59 -9.12 -13.69 -42.44
N LEU A 60 -8.79 -12.55 -43.04
CA LEU A 60 -7.63 -12.38 -43.91
C LEU A 60 -6.30 -12.39 -43.13
N ASP A 61 -6.23 -11.68 -42.01
CA ASP A 61 -5.04 -11.59 -41.17
C ASP A 61 -4.72 -12.89 -40.42
N ARG A 62 -5.70 -13.79 -40.24
CA ARG A 62 -5.49 -15.10 -39.61
C ARG A 62 -4.46 -15.96 -40.36
N ARG A 63 -4.18 -15.64 -41.62
CA ARG A 63 -3.12 -16.29 -42.41
C ARG A 63 -1.70 -15.84 -42.04
N TYR A 64 -1.52 -14.76 -41.27
CA TYR A 64 -0.22 -14.08 -41.16
C TYR A 64 0.35 -13.79 -39.75
N GLU A 65 -0.37 -13.93 -38.61
CA GLU A 65 0.24 -13.69 -37.28
C GLU A 65 -0.24 -14.57 -36.10
N GLU A 66 0.73 -15.01 -35.28
CA GLU A 66 0.65 -15.79 -34.02
C GLU A 66 1.08 -14.95 -32.79
N ALA A 67 0.74 -13.66 -32.70
CA ALA A 67 0.99 -12.86 -31.50
C ALA A 67 -0.23 -12.84 -30.55
N ALA A 68 -0.08 -13.36 -29.33
CA ALA A 68 -1.17 -13.50 -28.35
C ALA A 68 -1.83 -12.16 -27.95
N ASP A 69 -1.09 -11.06 -27.90
CA ASP A 69 -1.64 -9.75 -27.52
C ASP A 69 -2.54 -9.14 -28.62
N HIS A 70 -2.24 -9.44 -29.88
CA HIS A 70 -3.08 -9.01 -31.01
C HIS A 70 -4.38 -9.82 -31.10
N SER A 71 -4.38 -11.07 -30.65
CA SER A 71 -5.60 -11.90 -30.64
C SER A 71 -6.62 -11.43 -29.57
N VAL A 72 -6.16 -11.08 -28.36
CA VAL A 72 -7.03 -10.58 -27.27
C VAL A 72 -7.66 -9.24 -27.64
N ARG A 73 -6.86 -8.29 -28.14
CA ARG A 73 -7.36 -6.99 -28.60
C ARG A 73 -8.41 -7.15 -29.69
N ARG A 74 -8.10 -7.94 -30.73
CA ARG A 74 -8.99 -8.14 -31.87
C ARG A 74 -10.30 -8.80 -31.48
N ALA A 75 -10.27 -9.80 -30.61
CA ALA A 75 -11.48 -10.43 -30.08
C ALA A 75 -12.37 -9.40 -29.37
N ALA A 76 -11.77 -8.51 -28.57
CA ALA A 76 -12.49 -7.43 -27.90
C ALA A 76 -13.05 -6.40 -28.89
N GLU A 77 -12.33 -6.06 -29.95
CA GLU A 77 -12.82 -5.16 -31.01
C GLU A 77 -14.06 -5.74 -31.72
N LEU A 78 -14.02 -7.01 -32.13
CA LEU A 78 -15.15 -7.66 -32.79
C LEU A 78 -16.38 -7.79 -31.86
N ALA A 79 -16.15 -8.15 -30.60
CA ALA A 79 -17.22 -8.22 -29.61
C ALA A 79 -17.87 -6.84 -29.39
N GLU A 80 -17.06 -5.78 -29.34
CA GLU A 80 -17.55 -4.42 -29.15
C GLU A 80 -18.34 -3.89 -30.36
N TRP A 81 -17.88 -4.14 -31.59
CA TRP A 81 -18.64 -3.81 -32.79
C TRP A 81 -20.01 -4.48 -32.80
N ARG A 82 -20.04 -5.77 -32.43
CA ARG A 82 -21.28 -6.54 -32.37
C ARG A 82 -22.25 -6.00 -31.31
N ARG A 83 -21.73 -5.58 -30.14
CA ARG A 83 -22.52 -4.92 -29.08
C ARG A 83 -23.10 -3.59 -29.55
N ILE A 84 -22.29 -2.74 -30.17
CA ILE A 84 -22.75 -1.43 -30.69
C ILE A 84 -23.82 -1.63 -31.75
N GLY A 85 -23.63 -2.56 -32.69
CA GLY A 85 -24.65 -2.89 -33.69
C GLY A 85 -25.98 -3.28 -33.05
N GLN A 86 -25.95 -4.13 -32.01
CA GLN A 86 -27.15 -4.54 -31.24
C GLN A 86 -27.78 -3.37 -30.48
N LEU A 87 -26.98 -2.51 -29.85
CA LEU A 87 -27.46 -1.32 -29.15
C LEU A 87 -28.20 -0.38 -30.10
N LEU A 88 -27.61 -0.08 -31.25
CA LEU A 88 -28.19 0.83 -32.24
C LEU A 88 -29.45 0.28 -32.91
N ALA A 89 -29.59 -1.06 -32.99
CA ALA A 89 -30.82 -1.69 -33.44
C ALA A 89 -32.01 -1.36 -32.52
N VAL A 90 -31.75 -1.16 -31.22
CA VAL A 90 -32.76 -0.86 -30.20
C VAL A 90 -32.99 0.65 -30.06
N THR A 91 -31.93 1.45 -30.06
CA THR A 91 -32.03 2.90 -29.79
C THR A 91 -32.43 3.72 -31.02
N GLY A 92 -32.11 3.25 -32.24
CA GLY A 92 -32.51 3.89 -33.50
C GLY A 92 -31.84 5.23 -33.84
N GLY A 93 -31.02 5.78 -32.95
CA GLY A 93 -30.21 7.00 -33.15
C GLY A 93 -28.76 6.69 -33.51
N PRO A 94 -27.95 7.71 -33.84
CA PRO A 94 -26.51 7.55 -34.00
C PRO A 94 -25.83 7.17 -32.68
N TYR A 95 -24.72 6.44 -32.73
CA TYR A 95 -23.99 6.05 -31.55
C TYR A 95 -23.29 7.23 -30.87
N ASP A 96 -23.62 7.49 -29.60
CA ASP A 96 -22.82 8.33 -28.72
C ASP A 96 -22.30 7.48 -27.54
N PRO A 97 -20.97 7.31 -27.38
CA PRO A 97 -20.41 6.62 -26.22
C PRO A 97 -20.73 7.32 -24.89
N ASP A 98 -21.07 8.61 -24.92
CA ASP A 98 -21.41 9.36 -23.70
C ASP A 98 -22.80 8.95 -23.15
N ASP A 99 -23.69 8.44 -23.99
CA ASP A 99 -25.02 7.92 -23.61
C ASP A 99 -25.03 6.39 -23.37
N ASP A 100 -23.89 5.72 -23.60
CA ASP A 100 -23.78 4.27 -23.52
C ASP A 100 -23.52 3.81 -22.08
N ALA A 101 -24.53 3.17 -21.47
CA ALA A 101 -24.47 2.73 -20.08
C ALA A 101 -23.25 1.85 -19.76
N VAL A 102 -22.83 0.98 -20.68
CA VAL A 102 -21.65 0.12 -20.48
C VAL A 102 -20.37 0.95 -20.40
N VAL A 103 -20.28 2.02 -21.20
CA VAL A 103 -19.15 2.94 -21.18
C VAL A 103 -19.13 3.73 -19.88
N GLN A 104 -20.29 4.22 -19.43
CA GLN A 104 -20.41 4.97 -18.18
C GLN A 104 -20.06 4.12 -16.95
N GLU A 105 -20.51 2.86 -16.92
CA GLU A 105 -20.15 1.92 -15.85
C GLU A 105 -18.64 1.63 -15.82
N GLU A 106 -18.01 1.42 -16.98
CA GLU A 106 -16.55 1.21 -17.08
C GLU A 106 -15.77 2.44 -16.59
N LEU A 107 -16.20 3.65 -16.97
CA LEU A 107 -15.59 4.91 -16.50
C LEU A 107 -15.76 5.13 -15.00
N ALA A 108 -16.94 4.83 -14.45
CA ALA A 108 -17.20 4.94 -13.02
C ALA A 108 -16.33 3.96 -12.21
N ALA A 109 -16.20 2.72 -12.68
CA ALA A 109 -15.33 1.71 -12.06
C ALA A 109 -13.86 2.14 -12.08
N GLU A 110 -13.40 2.75 -13.18
CA GLU A 110 -12.04 3.27 -13.30
C GLU A 110 -11.77 4.46 -12.38
N ALA A 111 -12.73 5.38 -12.27
CA ALA A 111 -12.66 6.51 -11.37
C ALA A 111 -12.55 6.02 -9.91
N ALA A 112 -13.42 5.10 -9.49
CA ALA A 112 -13.37 4.51 -8.15
C ALA A 112 -12.04 3.79 -7.88
N ALA A 113 -11.53 3.02 -8.85
CA ALA A 113 -10.23 2.37 -8.73
C ALA A 113 -9.07 3.38 -8.67
N ALA A 114 -9.16 4.50 -9.38
CA ALA A 114 -8.17 5.57 -9.31
C ALA A 114 -8.20 6.29 -7.96
N GLU A 115 -9.38 6.55 -7.41
CA GLU A 115 -9.55 7.14 -6.09
C GLU A 115 -9.01 6.23 -4.98
N ALA A 116 -9.30 4.92 -5.05
CA ALA A 116 -8.74 3.93 -4.13
C ALA A 116 -7.20 3.94 -4.17
N ARG A 117 -6.58 3.89 -5.37
CA ARG A 117 -5.12 4.00 -5.52
C ARG A 117 -4.57 5.31 -4.96
N GLN A 118 -5.26 6.43 -5.17
CA GLN A 118 -4.85 7.72 -4.61
C GLN A 118 -5.00 7.75 -3.08
N ALA A 119 -6.03 7.10 -2.52
CA ALA A 119 -6.21 6.99 -1.08
C ALA A 119 -5.09 6.15 -0.45
N GLU A 120 -4.74 5.01 -1.05
CA GLU A 120 -3.60 4.18 -0.65
C GLU A 120 -2.28 4.95 -0.72
N GLN A 121 -2.03 5.68 -1.81
CA GLN A 121 -0.83 6.51 -1.94
C GLN A 121 -0.76 7.61 -0.87
N ARG A 122 -1.89 8.28 -0.57
CA ARG A 122 -1.95 9.27 0.51
C ARG A 122 -1.72 8.62 1.88
N ALA A 123 -2.25 7.43 2.12
CA ALA A 123 -2.02 6.68 3.36
C ALA A 123 -0.54 6.31 3.51
N ALA A 124 0.07 5.74 2.47
CA ALA A 124 1.49 5.42 2.45
C ALA A 124 2.37 6.66 2.64
N ALA A 125 2.01 7.80 2.05
CA ALA A 125 2.71 9.07 2.24
C ALA A 125 2.63 9.58 3.69
N ARG A 126 1.48 9.41 4.36
CA ARG A 126 1.33 9.75 5.79
C ARG A 126 2.23 8.87 6.68
N VAL A 127 2.23 7.55 6.43
CA VAL A 127 3.10 6.60 7.15
C VAL A 127 4.57 6.97 6.93
N ALA A 128 4.95 7.24 5.69
CA ALA A 128 6.30 7.66 5.32
C ALA A 128 6.75 8.94 6.05
N ALA A 129 5.90 9.97 6.07
CA ALA A 129 6.19 11.22 6.76
C ALA A 129 6.28 11.01 8.28
N ARG A 130 5.45 10.14 8.85
CA ARG A 130 5.51 9.80 10.27
C ARG A 130 6.79 9.04 10.62
N ALA A 131 7.23 8.10 9.78
CA ALA A 131 8.51 7.42 9.92
C ALA A 131 9.67 8.41 9.93
N ASP A 132 9.70 9.37 9.00
CA ASP A 132 10.72 10.43 8.98
C ASP A 132 10.70 11.29 10.25
N GLN A 133 9.51 11.55 10.80
CA GLN A 133 9.37 12.27 12.05
C GLN A 133 9.93 11.49 13.24
N LEU A 134 9.61 10.19 13.35
CA LEU A 134 10.15 9.31 14.41
C LEU A 134 11.68 9.23 14.33
N GLN A 135 12.23 9.09 13.13
CA GLN A 135 13.67 9.14 12.88
C GLN A 135 14.28 10.47 13.37
N SER A 136 13.66 11.60 13.04
CA SER A 136 14.13 12.92 13.49
C SER A 136 14.06 13.11 15.01
N LEU A 137 13.04 12.54 15.66
CA LEU A 137 12.92 12.58 17.14
C LEU A 137 14.00 11.72 17.80
N ARG A 138 14.29 10.55 17.24
CA ARG A 138 15.38 9.68 17.68
C ARG A 138 16.73 10.37 17.56
N ASP A 139 17.04 10.93 16.39
CA ASP A 139 18.34 11.56 16.14
C ASP A 139 18.59 12.80 17.01
N ARG A 140 17.52 13.42 17.53
CA ARG A 140 17.59 14.52 18.50
C ARG A 140 17.53 14.06 19.96
N GLY A 141 17.31 12.78 20.23
CA GLY A 141 17.13 12.25 21.58
C GLY A 141 15.86 12.73 22.28
N THR A 142 14.84 13.15 21.53
CA THR A 142 13.58 13.71 22.07
C THR A 142 12.37 12.80 21.89
N LEU A 143 12.59 11.52 21.54
CA LEU A 143 11.51 10.56 21.28
C LEU A 143 10.61 10.35 22.52
N GLU A 144 11.21 10.20 23.70
CA GLU A 144 10.50 10.01 24.98
C GLU A 144 9.62 11.20 25.41
N GLN A 145 9.87 12.38 24.84
CA GLN A 145 9.07 13.57 25.11
C GLN A 145 7.78 13.61 24.28
N THR A 146 7.60 12.65 23.37
CA THR A 146 6.44 12.55 22.49
C THR A 146 5.60 11.34 22.85
N GLU A 147 4.28 11.52 22.82
CA GLU A 147 3.34 10.43 23.01
C GLU A 147 3.08 9.69 21.68
N PRO A 148 2.90 8.36 21.71
CA PRO A 148 2.52 7.62 20.52
C PRO A 148 1.14 8.02 20.02
N ARG A 149 1.01 7.96 18.69
CA ARG A 149 -0.18 8.27 17.92
C ARG A 149 -0.60 7.03 17.14
N GLU A 150 -1.87 7.00 16.77
CA GLU A 150 -2.37 5.98 15.84
C GLU A 150 -1.50 5.93 14.58
N GLY A 151 -1.08 4.72 14.19
CA GLY A 151 -0.25 4.47 13.01
C GLY A 151 1.25 4.52 13.25
N ASP A 152 1.72 4.70 14.49
CA ASP A 152 3.15 4.63 14.81
C ASP A 152 3.74 3.23 14.62
N GLU A 153 2.92 2.18 14.72
CA GLU A 153 3.27 0.80 14.38
C GLU A 153 3.61 0.68 12.89
N ALA A 154 2.76 1.24 12.02
CA ALA A 154 3.01 1.28 10.59
C ALA A 154 4.23 2.13 10.22
N ALA A 155 4.45 3.23 10.94
CA ALA A 155 5.64 4.06 10.76
C ALA A 155 6.94 3.32 11.17
N ARG A 156 6.88 2.53 12.25
CA ARG A 156 7.99 1.66 12.68
C ARG A 156 8.29 0.58 11.64
N ASP A 157 7.27 -0.05 11.05
CA ASP A 157 7.46 -1.04 9.99
C ASP A 157 8.05 -0.41 8.72
N GLU A 158 7.61 0.80 8.36
CA GLU A 158 8.19 1.57 7.27
C GLU A 158 9.67 1.91 7.51
N LEU A 159 10.07 2.24 8.75
CA LEU A 159 11.49 2.40 9.12
C LEU A 159 12.27 1.09 8.92
N THR A 160 11.69 -0.04 9.34
CA THR A 160 12.27 -1.38 9.14
C THR A 160 12.53 -1.64 7.66
N ARG A 161 11.53 -1.36 6.82
CA ARG A 161 11.56 -1.61 5.37
C ARG A 161 12.64 -0.78 4.68
N ARG A 162 12.90 0.46 5.12
CA ARG A 162 13.88 1.38 4.51
C ARG A 162 15.31 1.11 4.95
N ALA A 163 15.53 0.93 6.24
CA ALA A 163 16.87 0.94 6.85
C ALA A 163 17.36 -0.45 7.28
N GLY A 164 16.52 -1.47 7.22
CA GLY A 164 16.79 -2.77 7.85
C GLY A 164 16.71 -2.67 9.39
N SER A 165 17.28 -3.64 10.09
CA SER A 165 17.15 -3.79 11.55
C SER A 165 17.88 -2.73 12.40
N TYR A 166 18.72 -1.87 11.80
CA TYR A 166 19.65 -0.99 12.53
C TYR A 166 18.98 0.21 13.22
N VAL A 167 17.77 0.62 12.80
CA VAL A 167 17.13 1.86 13.29
C VAL A 167 16.19 1.64 14.49
N GLN A 168 15.90 0.39 14.83
CA GLN A 168 14.72 0.00 15.60
C GLN A 168 14.79 0.07 17.13
N PRO A 169 15.91 -0.19 17.82
CA PRO A 169 15.89 -0.42 19.27
C PRO A 169 15.26 0.71 20.09
N ASP A 170 15.54 1.97 19.71
CA ASP A 170 15.01 3.14 20.42
C ASP A 170 13.50 3.32 20.20
N VAL A 171 13.02 3.09 18.97
CA VAL A 171 11.59 3.19 18.61
C VAL A 171 10.81 2.02 19.24
N ASP A 172 11.37 0.81 19.19
CA ASP A 172 10.79 -0.38 19.80
C ASP A 172 10.72 -0.26 21.33
N ALA A 173 11.77 0.28 21.97
CA ALA A 173 11.75 0.57 23.40
C ALA A 173 10.72 1.66 23.75
N TRP A 174 10.66 2.75 22.98
CA TRP A 174 9.67 3.81 23.17
C TRP A 174 8.23 3.30 23.05
N LEU A 175 7.92 2.51 22.02
CA LEU A 175 6.60 1.89 21.84
C LEU A 175 6.27 0.94 23.00
N ALA A 176 7.22 0.08 23.40
CA ALA A 176 7.01 -0.85 24.51
C ALA A 176 6.71 -0.14 25.83
N ARG A 177 7.47 0.92 26.15
CA ARG A 177 7.25 1.75 27.35
C ARG A 177 5.87 2.42 27.32
N ALA A 178 5.50 3.00 26.19
CA ALA A 178 4.22 3.68 26.08
C ALA A 178 3.04 2.71 26.12
N LEU A 179 3.17 1.51 25.55
CA LEU A 179 2.17 0.45 25.64
C LEU A 179 2.00 -0.04 27.09
N ALA A 180 3.11 -0.30 27.78
CA ALA A 180 3.13 -0.72 29.19
C ALA A 180 2.51 0.33 30.13
N ALA A 181 2.79 1.61 29.89
CA ALA A 181 2.28 2.74 30.67
C ALA A 181 0.92 3.29 30.18
N HIS A 182 0.34 2.68 29.13
CA HIS A 182 -0.93 3.09 28.52
C HIS A 182 -0.97 4.57 28.11
N ARG A 183 0.12 5.07 27.49
CA ARG A 183 0.28 6.48 27.10
C ARG A 183 -0.18 6.75 25.66
N GLY A 184 -0.60 7.99 25.40
CA GLY A 184 -1.04 8.42 24.08
C GLY A 184 -2.23 7.62 23.56
N HIS A 185 -2.15 7.16 22.32
CA HIS A 185 -3.21 6.31 21.73
C HIS A 185 -3.44 5.00 22.50
N TYR A 186 -2.41 4.46 23.18
CA TYR A 186 -2.54 3.24 23.98
C TYR A 186 -3.30 3.41 25.29
N ALA A 187 -3.81 4.59 25.62
CA ALA A 187 -4.77 4.74 26.71
C ALA A 187 -6.09 4.00 26.41
N ASP A 188 -6.45 3.90 25.13
CA ASP A 188 -7.61 3.13 24.65
C ASP A 188 -7.34 1.61 24.68
N PRO A 189 -8.16 0.80 25.38
CA PRO A 189 -8.06 -0.66 25.36
C PRO A 189 -8.11 -1.26 23.94
N ALA A 190 -8.95 -0.73 23.05
CA ALA A 190 -9.08 -1.25 21.69
C ALA A 190 -7.79 -1.01 20.89
N ALA A 191 -7.13 0.13 21.11
CA ALA A 191 -5.82 0.41 20.51
C ALA A 191 -4.75 -0.58 20.96
N ARG A 192 -4.75 -0.97 22.25
CA ARG A 192 -3.80 -1.97 22.77
C ARG A 192 -4.03 -3.35 22.19
N GLU A 193 -5.30 -3.75 22.00
CA GLU A 193 -5.64 -5.00 21.34
C GLU A 193 -5.22 -5.00 19.86
N ALA A 194 -5.49 -3.91 19.14
CA ALA A 194 -5.04 -3.77 17.75
C ALA A 194 -3.50 -3.82 17.65
N ALA A 195 -2.78 -3.19 18.57
CA ALA A 195 -1.32 -3.19 18.62
C ALA A 195 -0.72 -4.61 18.77
N ALA A 196 -1.42 -5.52 19.46
CA ALA A 196 -0.99 -6.92 19.58
C ALA A 196 -0.92 -7.65 18.23
N GLY A 197 -1.75 -7.25 17.25
CA GLY A 197 -1.71 -7.79 15.89
C GLY A 197 -0.75 -7.07 14.94
N LEU A 198 -0.20 -5.92 15.33
CA LEU A 198 0.63 -5.06 14.49
C LEU A 198 2.11 -5.04 14.92
N LEU A 199 2.39 -5.16 16.21
CA LEU A 199 3.75 -5.07 16.74
C LEU A 199 4.48 -6.42 16.71
N HIS A 200 5.80 -6.37 16.52
CA HIS A 200 6.64 -7.56 16.51
C HIS A 200 6.75 -8.16 17.94
N PRO A 201 6.84 -9.50 18.10
CA PRO A 201 6.79 -10.17 19.42
C PRO A 201 7.74 -9.63 20.50
N PRO A 202 9.00 -9.24 20.22
CA PRO A 202 9.90 -8.63 21.22
C PRO A 202 9.38 -7.31 21.79
N VAL A 203 8.66 -6.49 21.01
CA VAL A 203 8.09 -5.23 21.52
C VAL A 203 6.96 -5.52 22.49
N LEU A 204 6.10 -6.47 22.15
CA LEU A 204 4.98 -6.91 23.00
C LEU A 204 5.50 -7.56 24.29
N ALA A 205 6.48 -8.45 24.19
CA ALA A 205 7.11 -9.11 25.34
C ALA A 205 7.80 -8.10 26.26
N HIS A 206 8.51 -7.12 25.68
CA HIS A 206 9.12 -6.03 26.44
C HIS A 206 8.05 -5.21 27.20
N ALA A 207 6.97 -4.81 26.51
CA ALA A 207 5.88 -4.05 27.14
C ALA A 207 5.21 -4.83 28.27
N ALA A 208 4.92 -6.12 28.05
CA ALA A 208 4.30 -6.98 29.05
C ALA A 208 5.19 -7.13 30.29
N LEU A 209 6.50 -7.34 30.10
CA LEU A 209 7.43 -7.45 31.21
C LEU A 209 7.54 -6.13 31.99
N LEU A 210 7.59 -4.98 31.32
CA LEU A 210 7.60 -3.67 31.98
C LEU A 210 6.33 -3.45 32.81
N ALA A 211 5.15 -3.78 32.26
CA ALA A 211 3.87 -3.65 32.97
C ALA A 211 3.81 -4.57 34.21
N ALA A 212 4.30 -5.81 34.10
CA ALA A 212 4.34 -6.74 35.23
C ALA A 212 5.30 -6.26 36.33
N LEU A 213 6.48 -5.75 35.96
CA LEU A 213 7.48 -5.28 36.92
C LEU A 213 7.04 -4.01 37.67
N THR A 214 6.38 -3.06 37.01
CA THR A 214 5.87 -1.84 37.66
C THR A 214 4.74 -2.13 38.64
N GLN A 215 3.93 -3.17 38.39
CA GLN A 215 2.92 -3.64 39.35
C GLN A 215 3.57 -4.28 40.59
N LEU A 216 4.68 -5.01 40.40
CA LEU A 216 5.39 -5.69 41.49
C LEU A 216 6.18 -4.72 42.38
N VAL A 217 6.73 -3.65 41.81
CA VAL A 217 7.55 -2.66 42.52
C VAL A 217 6.94 -1.27 42.36
N PRO A 218 6.01 -0.88 43.26
CA PRO A 218 5.40 0.46 43.21
C PRO A 218 6.47 1.56 43.28
N GLY A 219 6.46 2.46 42.29
CA GLY A 219 7.45 3.54 42.18
C GLY A 219 8.71 3.20 41.38
N ALA A 220 8.84 1.97 40.88
CA ALA A 220 9.85 1.66 39.88
C ALA A 220 9.53 2.41 38.58
N ASP A 221 10.49 3.21 38.13
CA ASP A 221 10.39 3.89 36.84
C ASP A 221 10.76 2.89 35.74
N VAL A 222 9.99 2.89 34.66
CA VAL A 222 10.18 2.07 33.47
C VAL A 222 11.58 2.28 32.88
N ASP A 223 12.13 3.49 33.03
CA ASP A 223 13.48 3.86 32.60
C ASP A 223 14.61 3.18 33.39
N GLN A 224 14.29 2.59 34.56
CA GLN A 224 15.25 1.85 35.40
C GLN A 224 15.34 0.36 35.02
N LEU A 225 14.60 -0.09 34.00
CA LEU A 225 14.50 -1.50 33.61
C LEU A 225 15.10 -1.81 32.21
N PRO A 226 16.29 -1.30 31.82
CA PRO A 226 16.84 -1.51 30.46
C PRO A 226 17.22 -2.97 30.16
N PHE A 227 17.24 -3.85 31.17
CA PHE A 227 17.44 -5.28 30.96
C PHE A 227 16.21 -5.95 30.32
N ALA A 228 15.01 -5.42 30.51
CA ALA A 228 13.77 -5.98 29.96
C ALA A 228 13.82 -6.02 28.44
N ALA A 229 14.29 -4.93 27.81
CA ALA A 229 14.51 -4.85 26.36
C ALA A 229 15.46 -5.95 25.85
N ARG A 230 16.56 -6.20 26.57
CA ARG A 230 17.57 -7.21 26.20
C ARG A 230 17.02 -8.63 26.31
N LEU A 231 16.24 -8.92 27.35
CA LEU A 231 15.59 -10.21 27.51
C LEU A 231 14.59 -10.45 26.38
N ALA A 232 13.73 -9.47 26.10
CA ALA A 232 12.69 -9.61 25.08
C ALA A 232 13.27 -9.79 23.67
N ALA A 233 14.43 -9.18 23.39
CA ALA A 233 15.14 -9.37 22.13
C ALA A 233 15.83 -10.74 22.03
N ALA A 234 16.22 -11.34 23.16
CA ALA A 234 16.90 -12.64 23.20
C ALA A 234 15.91 -13.81 23.08
N ASP A 235 14.79 -13.74 23.81
CA ASP A 235 13.72 -14.74 23.79
C ASP A 235 12.38 -14.07 24.16
N SER A 236 11.63 -13.63 23.14
CA SER A 236 10.36 -12.95 23.36
C SER A 236 9.28 -13.86 23.92
N GLU A 237 9.33 -15.17 23.62
CA GLU A 237 8.35 -16.14 24.11
C GLU A 237 8.53 -16.36 25.61
N ALA A 238 9.76 -16.69 26.04
CA ALA A 238 10.07 -16.87 27.45
C ALA A 238 9.81 -15.60 28.29
N VAL A 239 10.04 -14.41 27.71
CA VAL A 239 9.73 -13.14 28.38
C VAL A 239 8.23 -12.90 28.49
N GLY A 240 7.44 -13.27 27.48
CA GLY A 240 5.98 -13.26 27.55
C GLY A 240 5.46 -14.15 28.69
N ASP A 241 5.97 -15.38 28.77
CA ASP A 241 5.62 -16.33 29.83
C ASP A 241 5.99 -15.81 31.22
N LEU A 242 7.18 -15.21 31.35
CA LEU A 242 7.62 -14.58 32.60
C LEU A 242 6.69 -13.43 33.01
N ALA A 243 6.31 -12.56 32.08
CA ALA A 243 5.40 -11.46 32.36
C ALA A 243 4.02 -11.97 32.82
N ALA A 244 3.49 -13.02 32.18
CA ALA A 244 2.24 -13.66 32.57
C ALA A 244 2.32 -14.27 33.97
N PHE A 245 3.41 -14.98 34.28
CA PHE A 245 3.67 -15.55 35.60
C PHE A 245 3.71 -14.47 36.69
N LEU A 246 4.46 -13.38 36.46
CA LEU A 246 4.58 -12.27 37.41
C LEU A 246 3.24 -11.57 37.64
N THR A 247 2.47 -11.32 36.57
CA THR A 247 1.13 -10.73 36.67
C THR A 247 0.20 -11.61 37.51
N HIS A 248 0.22 -12.94 37.28
CA HIS A 248 -0.58 -13.86 38.07
C HIS A 248 -0.18 -13.86 39.56
N ALA A 249 1.11 -13.81 39.86
CA ALA A 249 1.61 -13.72 41.24
C ALA A 249 1.11 -12.45 41.96
N VAL A 250 1.06 -11.30 41.27
CA VAL A 250 0.50 -10.05 41.83
C VAL A 250 -1.00 -10.19 42.09
N THR A 251 -1.76 -10.76 41.15
CA THR A 251 -3.22 -10.92 41.30
C THR A 251 -3.62 -11.90 42.39
N THR A 252 -2.80 -12.93 42.64
CA THR A 252 -3.07 -13.97 43.65
C THR A 252 -2.51 -13.63 45.03
N GLY A 253 -1.50 -12.76 45.11
CA GLY A 253 -0.84 -12.34 46.35
C GLY A 253 -1.47 -11.14 47.07
N SER A 254 -2.52 -10.52 46.51
CA SER A 254 -3.19 -9.37 47.12
C SER A 254 -4.19 -9.83 48.21
N PRO A 255 -3.97 -9.54 49.51
CA PRO A 255 -4.94 -9.90 50.54
C PRO A 255 -6.23 -9.07 50.40
N ALA A 256 -7.38 -9.72 50.62
CA ALA A 256 -8.70 -9.10 50.70
C ALA A 256 -8.87 -8.17 51.92
#